data_AF-A0A3Q1IKS7-F1
#
_entry.id   AF-A0A3Q1IKS7-F1
#
_cell.length_a   1.000
_cell.length_b   1.000
_cell.length_c   1.000
_cell.angle_alpha   90.00
_cell.angle_beta   90.00
_cell.angle_gamma   90.00
#
_symmetry.space_group_name_H-M   'P 1'
#
loop_
_entity.id
_entity.type
_entity.pdbx_description
1 polymer ?
#
loop_
_entity_poly.entity_id
_entity_poly.type
_entity_poly.pdbx_seq_one_letter_code
_entity_poly.pdbx_strand_id
1 'polypeptide(L)'
;MDRYTHVFQISGIKDREKKRALVKGIQQLGGKYIGGSVYQHSSTHLIIPQALSSEKFLAACAAGKWVLTPDYVLDSVRNGSWLAEEPYEVAISTGATSTFYPVRQWRQKVATGKLKGAFQDWRVVLMVQEPARRAMFKRLLKAGRAKVYHFPPPSNASVTHIMAKPVTENLKSHSAPCYPVSHIVQHLFGNNCVDMKLNITEDSPAEMTKASDIDFSNLETELRDHVIKLEGRPRLYFLEFLGYHDPSRPQSQATEMDFNNVGSMIECGLFSEALDSIRNAVFPGVLPPVPHLSSLLEYAQQGNATSVFLRNLQQVMLNLLLTNPPWLAPSSVKKYFTKLLQCPRCKAGMWPFLETAISYCLSSKVTCHPLPGPALPTLLHFHNDLLAFFLKLFQGELHSVSTVDIMLAQGRGVSQASASGSLLNGTFWTVWERSTLLSHAVKQLTQLLVQAATQDYTEKDKRQKLNLADTLLDYLSVLVEFWCQRHFRLNQNLVEKGLKDLAEHFAVISQGAVLPACTGKLSPESQWGAPQDWTHPPKLYQSGNQLRKSELFGEKNKSGEREHPQRFEQSQRSRRDPPPQSLQEEPSGNGASDPCASWHRRQR
;
A
#
# COMPACT_ATOMS: atom_id res chain seq x y z
N MET A 1 -14.37 -23.95 -43.69
CA MET A 1 -13.85 -23.20 -42.52
C MET A 1 -14.89 -23.28 -41.43
N ASP A 2 -14.68 -24.15 -40.45
CA ASP A 2 -15.62 -24.40 -39.37
C ASP A 2 -15.91 -23.12 -38.58
N ARG A 3 -17.07 -22.53 -38.82
CA ARG A 3 -17.55 -21.35 -38.10
C ARG A 3 -18.07 -21.81 -36.75
N TYR A 4 -17.18 -21.94 -35.77
CA TYR A 4 -17.59 -22.00 -34.37
C TYR A 4 -18.47 -20.77 -34.08
N THR A 5 -19.74 -21.00 -33.75
CA THR A 5 -20.69 -19.94 -33.35
C THR A 5 -20.32 -19.36 -31.98
N HIS A 6 -19.71 -20.18 -31.12
CA HIS A 6 -19.36 -19.85 -29.74
C HIS A 6 -17.84 -19.89 -29.51
N VAL A 7 -17.17 -18.75 -29.69
CA VAL A 7 -15.73 -18.57 -29.48
C VAL A 7 -15.52 -17.55 -28.35
N PHE A 8 -14.91 -17.98 -27.26
CA PHE A 8 -14.83 -17.24 -26.01
C PHE A 8 -13.43 -16.71 -25.73
N GLN A 9 -13.36 -15.49 -25.21
CA GLN A 9 -12.24 -15.01 -24.41
C GLN A 9 -12.71 -14.76 -22.97
N ILE A 10 -11.77 -14.78 -22.02
CA ILE A 10 -12.01 -14.46 -20.61
C ILE A 10 -11.11 -13.29 -20.21
N SER A 11 -11.66 -12.34 -19.44
CA SER A 11 -10.94 -11.22 -18.83
C SER A 11 -11.34 -11.04 -17.37
N GLY A 12 -10.45 -10.51 -16.53
CA GLY A 12 -10.78 -10.13 -15.15
C GLY A 12 -10.84 -11.25 -14.09
N ILE A 13 -10.75 -12.52 -14.47
CA ILE A 13 -10.79 -13.66 -13.54
C ILE A 13 -9.38 -14.03 -13.08
N LYS A 14 -9.02 -13.67 -11.85
CA LYS A 14 -7.70 -13.94 -11.22
C LYS A 14 -7.58 -15.34 -10.63
N ASP A 15 -8.69 -15.87 -10.11
CA ASP A 15 -8.77 -17.22 -9.55
C ASP A 15 -8.56 -18.28 -10.64
N ARG A 16 -7.49 -19.07 -10.47
CA ARG A 16 -7.07 -20.10 -11.45
C ARG A 16 -8.07 -21.25 -11.54
N GLU A 17 -8.72 -21.61 -10.43
CA GLU A 17 -9.66 -22.71 -10.39
C GLU A 17 -10.98 -22.32 -11.04
N LYS A 18 -11.50 -21.14 -10.71
CA LYS A 18 -12.69 -20.58 -11.38
C LYS A 18 -12.48 -20.44 -12.88
N LYS A 19 -11.32 -19.93 -13.30
CA LYS A 19 -10.97 -19.83 -14.73
C LYS A 19 -10.90 -21.21 -15.40
N ARG A 20 -10.31 -22.21 -14.74
CA ARG A 20 -10.23 -23.58 -15.25
C ARG A 20 -11.63 -24.19 -15.41
N ALA A 21 -12.51 -24.00 -14.43
CA ALA A 21 -13.90 -24.47 -14.49
C ALA A 21 -14.65 -23.88 -15.69
N LEU A 22 -14.52 -22.57 -15.93
CA LEU A 22 -15.15 -21.90 -17.08
C LEU A 22 -14.61 -22.42 -18.42
N VAL A 23 -13.29 -22.58 -18.54
CA VAL A 23 -12.69 -23.12 -19.78
C VAL A 23 -13.17 -24.56 -20.04
N LYS A 24 -13.24 -25.39 -18.99
CA LYS A 24 -13.76 -26.76 -19.09
C LYS A 24 -15.24 -26.75 -19.50
N GLY A 25 -16.05 -25.89 -18.89
CA GLY A 25 -17.47 -25.74 -19.23
C GLY A 25 -17.69 -25.31 -20.68
N ILE A 26 -16.89 -24.35 -21.16
CA ILE A 26 -16.92 -23.91 -22.56
C ILE A 26 -16.62 -25.07 -23.51
N GLN A 27 -15.59 -25.86 -23.22
CA GLN A 27 -15.21 -27.02 -24.04
C GLN A 27 -16.28 -28.12 -24.00
N GLN A 28 -16.86 -28.39 -22.84
CA GLN A 28 -17.93 -29.38 -22.65
C GLN A 28 -19.16 -29.09 -23.51
N LEU A 29 -19.53 -27.80 -23.64
CA LEU A 29 -20.65 -27.35 -24.46
C LEU A 29 -20.30 -27.17 -25.94
N GLY A 30 -19.12 -27.63 -26.38
CA GLY A 30 -18.67 -27.53 -27.78
C GLY A 30 -18.20 -26.13 -28.21
N GLY A 31 -18.01 -25.21 -27.26
CA GLY A 31 -17.44 -23.88 -27.51
C GLY A 31 -15.91 -23.90 -27.56
N LYS A 32 -15.33 -22.87 -28.18
CA LYS A 32 -13.86 -22.72 -28.32
C LYS A 32 -13.34 -21.60 -27.41
N TYR A 33 -12.42 -21.92 -26.51
CA TYR A 33 -11.71 -20.90 -25.73
C TYR A 33 -10.42 -20.44 -26.44
N ILE A 34 -10.22 -19.12 -26.55
CA ILE A 34 -8.97 -18.52 -27.04
C ILE A 34 -8.27 -17.79 -25.89
N GLY A 35 -7.09 -18.31 -25.52
CA GLY A 35 -6.22 -17.74 -24.48
C GLY A 35 -5.47 -16.47 -24.92
N GLY A 36 -4.53 -16.04 -24.08
CA GLY A 36 -3.68 -14.87 -24.33
C GLY A 36 -4.14 -13.59 -23.63
N SER A 37 -3.28 -12.58 -23.59
CA SER A 37 -3.52 -11.26 -22.97
C SER A 37 -4.22 -10.27 -23.90
N VAL A 38 -4.14 -10.49 -25.21
CA VAL A 38 -4.60 -9.57 -26.27
C VAL A 38 -6.01 -9.92 -26.77
N TYR A 39 -6.74 -8.93 -27.29
CA TYR A 39 -8.04 -9.14 -27.94
C TYR A 39 -7.91 -9.93 -29.25
N GLN A 40 -8.82 -10.88 -29.49
CA GLN A 40 -8.85 -11.72 -30.68
C GLN A 40 -10.13 -11.48 -31.48
N HIS A 41 -9.99 -11.03 -32.73
CA HIS A 41 -11.13 -10.64 -33.58
C HIS A 41 -12.10 -11.80 -33.89
N SER A 42 -11.59 -13.03 -33.90
CA SER A 42 -12.39 -14.25 -34.12
C SER A 42 -13.29 -14.61 -32.94
N SER A 43 -13.18 -13.92 -31.79
CA SER A 43 -14.08 -14.14 -30.66
C SER A 43 -15.50 -13.67 -30.97
N THR A 44 -16.48 -14.40 -30.45
CA THR A 44 -17.91 -14.04 -30.47
C THR A 44 -18.41 -13.63 -29.09
N HIS A 45 -17.80 -14.17 -28.03
CA HIS A 45 -18.18 -13.95 -26.63
C HIS A 45 -16.97 -13.56 -25.77
N LEU A 46 -17.20 -12.67 -24.81
CA LEU A 46 -16.25 -12.30 -23.78
C LEU A 46 -16.89 -12.53 -22.40
N ILE A 47 -16.26 -13.36 -21.57
CA ILE A 47 -16.69 -13.58 -20.18
C ILE A 47 -15.89 -12.67 -19.24
N ILE A 48 -16.59 -11.86 -18.45
CA ILE A 48 -16.02 -10.99 -17.42
C ILE A 48 -16.88 -11.02 -16.14
N PRO A 49 -16.29 -10.96 -14.94
CA PRO A 49 -17.06 -10.94 -13.68
C PRO A 49 -17.80 -9.62 -13.45
N GLN A 50 -17.26 -8.52 -13.99
CA GLN A 50 -17.81 -7.17 -13.90
C GLN A 50 -17.24 -6.33 -15.05
N ALA A 51 -17.81 -5.17 -15.31
CA ALA A 51 -17.29 -4.26 -16.34
C ALA A 51 -15.88 -3.76 -15.96
N LEU A 52 -14.92 -3.84 -16.89
CA LEU A 52 -13.49 -3.57 -16.65
C LEU A 52 -12.90 -2.76 -17.80
N SER A 53 -11.98 -1.84 -17.50
CA SER A 53 -11.23 -1.03 -18.49
C SER A 53 -10.11 -1.81 -19.22
N SER A 54 -10.35 -3.06 -19.60
CA SER A 54 -9.38 -3.92 -20.30
C SER A 54 -9.48 -3.80 -21.82
N GLU A 55 -8.37 -4.02 -22.55
CA GLU A 55 -8.34 -4.06 -24.02
C GLU A 55 -9.45 -4.95 -24.58
N LYS A 56 -9.59 -6.17 -24.03
CA LYS A 56 -10.58 -7.15 -24.48
C LYS A 56 -12.01 -6.64 -24.31
N PHE A 57 -12.30 -5.97 -23.20
CA PHE A 57 -13.62 -5.42 -22.94
C PHE A 57 -13.95 -4.30 -23.91
N LEU A 58 -13.09 -3.29 -24.02
CA LEU A 58 -13.31 -2.15 -24.94
C LEU A 58 -13.44 -2.62 -26.39
N ALA A 59 -12.62 -3.57 -26.81
CA ALA A 59 -12.66 -4.11 -28.17
C ALA A 59 -13.90 -4.97 -28.43
N ALA A 60 -14.37 -5.74 -27.44
CA ALA A 60 -15.62 -6.48 -27.53
C ALA A 60 -16.84 -5.55 -27.62
N CYS A 61 -16.86 -4.47 -26.82
CA CYS A 61 -17.88 -3.41 -26.91
C CYS A 61 -17.88 -2.78 -28.31
N ALA A 62 -16.71 -2.34 -28.78
CA ALA A 62 -16.57 -1.68 -30.08
C ALA A 62 -16.97 -2.59 -31.25
N ALA A 63 -16.69 -3.88 -31.16
CA ALA A 63 -17.04 -4.87 -32.16
C ALA A 63 -18.49 -5.39 -32.05
N GLY A 64 -19.25 -4.96 -31.04
CA GLY A 64 -20.63 -5.42 -30.81
C GLY A 64 -20.73 -6.91 -30.50
N LYS A 65 -19.79 -7.46 -29.73
CA LYS A 65 -19.74 -8.88 -29.32
C LYS A 65 -20.58 -9.12 -28.06
N TRP A 66 -20.89 -10.37 -27.75
CA TRP A 66 -21.50 -10.71 -26.46
C TRP A 66 -20.49 -10.50 -25.33
N VAL A 67 -20.88 -9.78 -24.28
CA VAL A 67 -20.08 -9.58 -23.07
C VAL A 67 -20.92 -10.00 -21.88
N LEU A 68 -20.57 -11.14 -21.29
CA LEU A 68 -21.43 -11.89 -20.38
C LEU A 68 -20.74 -12.16 -19.03
N THR A 69 -21.55 -12.38 -17.98
CA THR A 69 -21.07 -12.84 -16.68
C THR A 69 -20.61 -14.30 -16.73
N PRO A 70 -19.80 -14.77 -15.75
CA PRO A 70 -19.41 -16.18 -15.66
C PRO A 70 -20.60 -17.14 -15.57
N ASP A 71 -21.71 -16.69 -15.00
CA ASP A 71 -22.92 -17.50 -14.79
C ASP A 71 -23.50 -18.03 -16.09
N TYR A 72 -23.33 -17.31 -17.21
CA TYR A 72 -23.74 -17.79 -18.54
C TYR A 72 -23.19 -19.18 -18.85
N VAL A 73 -21.88 -19.38 -18.61
CA VAL A 73 -21.21 -20.66 -18.88
C VAL A 73 -21.64 -21.70 -17.86
N LEU A 74 -21.70 -21.33 -16.58
CA LEU A 74 -22.02 -22.26 -15.49
C LEU A 74 -23.46 -22.79 -15.59
N ASP A 75 -24.41 -21.90 -15.84
CA ASP A 75 -25.81 -22.24 -15.99
C ASP A 75 -26.06 -23.01 -17.30
N SER A 76 -25.37 -22.66 -18.39
CA SER A 76 -25.45 -23.42 -19.65
C SER A 76 -24.91 -24.85 -19.47
N VAL A 77 -23.84 -25.04 -18.68
CA VAL A 77 -23.32 -26.37 -18.36
C VAL A 77 -24.34 -27.15 -17.55
N ARG A 78 -24.98 -26.52 -16.55
CA ARG A 78 -26.04 -27.15 -15.74
C ARG A 78 -27.27 -27.52 -16.60
N ASN A 79 -27.59 -26.70 -17.59
CA ASN A 79 -28.68 -26.94 -18.55
C ASN A 79 -28.31 -27.97 -19.64
N GLY A 80 -27.03 -28.31 -19.79
CA GLY A 80 -26.53 -29.22 -20.83
C GLY A 80 -26.49 -28.62 -22.24
N SER A 81 -26.82 -27.34 -22.41
CA SER A 81 -26.80 -26.62 -23.69
C SER A 81 -26.66 -25.11 -23.47
N TRP A 82 -26.20 -24.37 -24.49
CA TRP A 82 -26.08 -22.92 -24.44
C TRP A 82 -27.43 -22.24 -24.18
N LEU A 83 -27.51 -21.48 -23.10
CA LEU A 83 -28.67 -20.64 -22.78
C LEU A 83 -28.66 -19.36 -23.63
N ALA A 84 -29.77 -18.61 -23.58
CA ALA A 84 -29.84 -17.29 -24.18
C ALA A 84 -28.86 -16.32 -23.50
N GLU A 85 -28.16 -15.50 -24.28
CA GLU A 85 -27.10 -14.61 -23.79
C GLU A 85 -27.63 -13.37 -23.06
N GLU A 86 -28.80 -12.84 -23.46
CA GLU A 86 -29.35 -11.57 -22.98
C GLU A 86 -29.45 -11.42 -21.44
N PRO A 87 -29.90 -12.45 -20.67
CA PRO A 87 -30.01 -12.34 -19.21
C PRO A 87 -28.66 -12.20 -18.50
N TYR A 88 -27.58 -12.61 -19.18
CA TYR A 88 -26.23 -12.65 -18.62
C TYR A 88 -25.37 -11.48 -19.12
N GLU A 89 -25.91 -10.56 -19.92
CA GLU A 89 -25.18 -9.39 -20.37
C GLU A 89 -24.73 -8.53 -19.18
N VAL A 90 -23.46 -8.12 -19.21
CA VAL A 90 -22.89 -7.32 -18.13
C VAL A 90 -23.45 -5.89 -18.15
N ALA A 91 -24.05 -5.50 -17.04
CA ALA A 91 -24.46 -4.13 -16.77
C ALA A 91 -23.37 -3.33 -16.05
N ILE A 92 -23.40 -2.01 -16.23
CA ILE A 92 -22.69 -1.03 -15.40
C ILE A 92 -23.73 -0.36 -14.51
N SER A 93 -23.53 -0.45 -13.20
CA SER A 93 -24.30 0.31 -12.22
C SER A 93 -23.77 1.73 -12.15
N THR A 94 -24.51 2.69 -12.68
CA THR A 94 -24.32 4.12 -12.40
C THR A 94 -25.15 4.42 -11.16
N GLY A 95 -24.55 4.90 -10.06
CA GLY A 95 -25.12 4.94 -8.69
C GLY A 95 -26.51 5.56 -8.45
N ALA A 96 -27.25 5.97 -9.48
CA ALA A 96 -28.65 6.35 -9.45
C ALA A 96 -29.51 5.38 -10.28
N THR A 97 -30.20 4.43 -9.62
CA THR A 97 -31.35 3.57 -10.05
C THR A 97 -31.46 3.06 -11.50
N SER A 98 -30.48 3.27 -12.36
CA SER A 98 -30.50 3.01 -13.80
C SER A 98 -29.37 2.04 -14.14
N THR A 99 -29.73 0.98 -14.85
CA THR A 99 -28.83 -0.09 -15.25
C THR A 99 -28.44 0.14 -16.71
N PHE A 100 -27.17 0.46 -16.96
CA PHE A 100 -26.67 0.72 -18.32
C PHE A 100 -25.99 -0.53 -18.89
N TYR A 101 -26.40 -0.96 -20.08
CA TYR A 101 -25.78 -2.08 -20.79
C TYR A 101 -24.88 -1.55 -21.91
N PRO A 102 -23.58 -1.29 -21.64
CA PRO A 102 -22.66 -0.58 -22.55
C PRO A 102 -22.54 -1.22 -23.92
N VAL A 103 -22.67 -2.54 -23.96
CA VAL A 103 -22.43 -3.37 -25.15
C VAL A 103 -23.71 -3.50 -25.99
N ARG A 104 -24.88 -3.47 -25.34
CA ARG A 104 -26.17 -3.79 -25.97
C ARG A 104 -26.47 -2.89 -27.15
N GLN A 105 -26.25 -1.58 -27.02
CA GLN A 105 -26.47 -0.63 -28.11
C GLN A 105 -25.61 -0.92 -29.35
N TRP A 106 -24.35 -1.28 -29.17
CA TRP A 106 -23.42 -1.56 -30.26
C TRP A 106 -23.71 -2.93 -30.86
N ARG A 107 -23.93 -3.93 -30.01
CA ARG A 107 -24.33 -5.28 -30.42
C ARG A 107 -25.59 -5.27 -31.26
N GLN A 108 -26.65 -4.58 -30.82
CA GLN A 108 -27.91 -4.50 -31.57
C GLN A 108 -27.72 -3.82 -32.93
N LYS A 109 -26.95 -2.72 -33.00
CA LYS A 109 -26.64 -2.05 -34.28
C LYS A 109 -25.80 -2.94 -35.21
N VAL A 110 -24.91 -3.77 -34.66
CA VAL A 110 -24.11 -4.73 -35.43
C VAL A 110 -24.95 -5.92 -35.89
N ALA A 111 -25.77 -6.50 -35.02
CA ALA A 111 -26.64 -7.64 -35.31
C ALA A 111 -27.72 -7.29 -36.36
N THR A 112 -28.27 -6.08 -36.30
CA THR A 112 -29.23 -5.57 -37.30
C THR A 112 -28.58 -5.15 -38.62
N GLY A 113 -27.25 -5.21 -38.72
CA GLY A 113 -26.50 -4.78 -39.90
C GLY A 113 -26.46 -3.26 -40.13
N LYS A 114 -27.04 -2.46 -39.22
CA LYS A 114 -27.02 -0.98 -39.29
C LYS A 114 -25.59 -0.44 -39.21
N LEU A 115 -24.73 -1.09 -38.43
CA LEU A 115 -23.30 -0.78 -38.35
C LEU A 115 -22.47 -2.06 -38.45
N LYS A 116 -21.21 -1.95 -38.87
CA LYS A 116 -20.23 -3.05 -38.85
C LYS A 116 -19.37 -3.06 -37.58
N GLY A 117 -19.40 -1.97 -36.81
CA GLY A 117 -18.66 -1.74 -35.57
C GLY A 117 -18.84 -0.28 -35.10
N ALA A 118 -18.45 0.01 -33.85
CA ALA A 118 -18.70 1.31 -33.23
C ALA A 118 -17.94 2.48 -33.86
N PHE A 119 -16.79 2.20 -34.50
CA PHE A 119 -15.93 3.16 -35.17
C PHE A 119 -16.01 3.00 -36.69
N GLN A 120 -17.16 2.55 -37.19
CA GLN A 120 -17.39 2.51 -38.63
C GLN A 120 -17.12 3.90 -39.23
N ASP A 121 -16.47 3.90 -40.39
CA ASP A 121 -16.06 5.09 -41.17
C ASP A 121 -14.95 5.95 -40.54
N TRP A 122 -14.48 5.61 -39.33
CA TRP A 122 -13.31 6.26 -38.75
C TRP A 122 -12.05 5.91 -39.54
N ARG A 123 -11.35 6.96 -39.95
CA ARG A 123 -10.04 6.94 -40.61
C ARG A 123 -9.07 7.67 -39.69
N VAL A 124 -8.26 6.89 -38.97
CA VAL A 124 -7.54 7.34 -37.78
C VAL A 124 -6.03 7.31 -38.02
N VAL A 125 -5.37 8.42 -37.73
CA VAL A 125 -3.90 8.44 -37.55
C VAL A 125 -3.62 8.34 -36.05
N LEU A 126 -2.85 7.33 -35.63
CA LEU A 126 -2.57 7.07 -34.22
C LEU A 126 -1.15 7.50 -33.85
N MET A 127 -1.02 8.60 -33.12
CA MET A 127 0.24 9.21 -32.69
C MET A 127 0.51 8.92 -31.21
N VAL A 128 0.64 7.64 -30.89
CA VAL A 128 1.00 7.17 -29.53
C VAL A 128 2.47 6.73 -29.56
N GLN A 129 3.33 7.32 -28.73
CA GLN A 129 4.78 7.05 -28.74
C GLN A 129 5.10 5.62 -28.27
N GLU A 130 4.46 5.18 -27.18
CA GLU A 130 4.70 3.87 -26.58
C GLU A 130 4.22 2.72 -27.50
N PRO A 131 5.10 1.79 -27.94
CA PRO A 131 4.75 0.75 -28.91
C PRO A 131 3.65 -0.22 -28.46
N ALA A 132 3.69 -0.68 -27.20
CA ALA A 132 2.72 -1.65 -26.67
C ALA A 132 1.31 -1.06 -26.60
N ARG A 133 1.22 0.17 -26.09
CA ARG A 133 -0.03 0.94 -26.00
C ARG A 133 -0.57 1.34 -27.37
N ARG A 134 0.29 1.75 -28.31
CA ARG A 134 -0.08 1.99 -29.72
C ARG A 134 -0.67 0.73 -30.35
N ALA A 135 -0.06 -0.44 -30.12
CA ALA A 135 -0.56 -1.70 -30.64
C ALA A 135 -1.94 -2.08 -30.06
N MET A 136 -2.15 -1.84 -28.75
CA MET A 136 -3.45 -2.01 -28.09
C MET A 136 -4.54 -1.14 -28.73
N PHE A 137 -4.32 0.18 -28.85
CA PHE A 137 -5.29 1.07 -29.47
C PHE A 137 -5.54 0.77 -30.94
N LYS A 138 -4.50 0.38 -31.69
CA LYS A 138 -4.64 -0.08 -33.07
C LYS A 138 -5.57 -1.29 -33.16
N ARG A 139 -5.48 -2.25 -32.24
CA ARG A 139 -6.39 -3.41 -32.20
C ARG A 139 -7.81 -3.03 -31.80
N LEU A 140 -7.98 -2.17 -30.80
CA LEU A 140 -9.27 -1.64 -30.36
C LEU A 140 -10.01 -0.92 -31.50
N LEU A 141 -9.34 0.03 -32.17
CA LEU A 141 -9.88 0.78 -33.28
C LEU A 141 -10.27 -0.15 -34.45
N LYS A 142 -9.41 -1.11 -34.80
CA LYS A 142 -9.72 -2.11 -35.83
C LYS A 142 -10.89 -3.02 -35.44
N ALA A 143 -11.04 -3.37 -34.17
CA ALA A 143 -12.17 -4.17 -33.68
C ALA A 143 -13.50 -3.45 -33.94
N GLY A 144 -13.55 -2.13 -33.69
CA GLY A 144 -14.69 -1.28 -34.03
C GLY A 144 -14.80 -0.88 -35.51
N ARG A 145 -14.01 -1.48 -36.42
CA ARG A 145 -14.01 -1.23 -37.88
C ARG A 145 -13.44 0.12 -38.35
N ALA A 146 -12.61 0.78 -37.54
CA ALA A 146 -11.83 1.90 -38.01
C ALA A 146 -10.69 1.46 -38.96
N LYS A 147 -10.37 2.30 -39.94
CA LYS A 147 -9.13 2.22 -40.72
C LYS A 147 -8.05 3.01 -39.99
N VAL A 148 -6.93 2.36 -39.63
CA VAL A 148 -5.83 2.98 -38.87
C VAL A 148 -4.61 3.11 -39.77
N TYR A 149 -4.12 4.35 -39.94
CA TYR A 149 -2.94 4.68 -40.73
C TYR A 149 -1.71 4.92 -39.84
N HIS A 150 -0.53 4.75 -40.43
CA HIS A 150 0.73 5.21 -39.86
C HIS A 150 0.94 6.69 -40.22
N PHE A 151 1.75 7.40 -39.45
CA PHE A 151 2.14 8.77 -39.78
C PHE A 151 3.45 8.78 -40.59
N PRO A 152 3.56 9.57 -41.68
CA PRO A 152 2.48 10.34 -42.31
C PRO A 152 1.48 9.43 -43.07
N PRO A 153 0.20 9.82 -43.17
CA PRO A 153 -0.79 9.06 -43.94
C PRO A 153 -0.51 9.14 -45.45
N PRO A 154 -1.00 8.18 -46.26
CA PRO A 154 -0.92 8.25 -47.72
C PRO A 154 -1.58 9.53 -48.27
N SER A 155 -1.04 10.12 -49.34
CA SER A 155 -1.47 11.43 -49.89
C SER A 155 -2.93 11.50 -50.32
N ASN A 156 -3.61 10.36 -50.55
CA ASN A 156 -5.03 10.26 -50.93
C ASN A 156 -5.94 9.84 -49.76
N ALA A 157 -5.41 9.68 -48.54
CA ALA A 157 -6.18 9.24 -47.39
C ALA A 157 -6.93 10.42 -46.75
N SER A 158 -8.26 10.44 -46.87
CA SER A 158 -9.12 11.36 -46.09
C SER A 158 -9.04 10.97 -44.61
N VAL A 159 -8.29 11.71 -43.78
CA VAL A 159 -8.23 11.44 -42.33
C VAL A 159 -9.43 12.09 -41.64
N THR A 160 -10.07 11.38 -40.72
CA THR A 160 -11.22 11.88 -39.94
C THR A 160 -10.85 12.24 -38.51
N HIS A 161 -9.90 11.50 -37.93
CA HIS A 161 -9.48 11.67 -36.55
C HIS A 161 -7.97 11.51 -36.47
N ILE A 162 -7.32 12.44 -35.78
CA ILE A 162 -5.94 12.28 -35.37
C ILE A 162 -5.94 12.01 -33.87
N MET A 163 -5.55 10.81 -33.47
CA MET A 163 -5.48 10.42 -32.05
C MET A 163 -4.07 10.71 -31.56
N ALA A 164 -3.91 11.82 -30.85
CA ALA A 164 -2.62 12.33 -30.38
C ALA A 164 -2.75 12.91 -28.97
N LYS A 165 -1.62 13.00 -28.27
CA LYS A 165 -1.52 13.74 -27.01
C LYS A 165 -1.70 15.24 -27.30
N PRO A 166 -2.43 16.02 -26.48
CA PRO A 166 -2.87 17.38 -26.84
C PRO A 166 -1.79 18.46 -27.00
N VAL A 167 -0.49 18.14 -27.01
CA VAL A 167 0.57 19.13 -27.23
C VAL A 167 1.57 18.63 -28.28
N THR A 168 1.30 18.95 -29.55
CA THR A 168 2.35 19.08 -30.57
C THR A 168 1.92 20.18 -31.54
N GLU A 169 2.57 21.35 -31.44
CA GLU A 169 2.32 22.52 -32.29
C GLU A 169 2.62 22.29 -33.79
N ASN A 170 3.21 21.14 -34.15
CA ASN A 170 3.66 20.81 -35.50
C ASN A 170 2.64 20.03 -36.36
N LEU A 171 1.38 19.90 -35.94
CA LEU A 171 0.36 19.15 -36.71
C LEU A 171 -0.58 20.00 -37.58
N LYS A 172 -0.27 21.29 -37.79
CA LYS A 172 -1.10 22.23 -38.57
C LYS A 172 -1.14 21.96 -40.08
N SER A 173 -0.55 20.88 -40.58
CA SER A 173 -0.49 20.54 -42.01
C SER A 173 -1.62 19.61 -42.51
N HIS A 174 -2.47 19.08 -41.63
CA HIS A 174 -3.54 18.16 -42.00
C HIS A 174 -4.90 18.67 -41.52
N SER A 175 -5.91 18.72 -42.40
CA SER A 175 -7.24 19.31 -42.18
C SER A 175 -8.16 18.55 -41.20
N ALA A 176 -7.65 17.56 -40.43
CA ALA A 176 -8.47 16.69 -39.58
C ALA A 176 -8.34 17.05 -38.09
N PRO A 177 -9.44 16.99 -37.31
CA PRO A 177 -9.42 17.30 -35.88
C PRO A 177 -8.56 16.31 -35.07
N CYS A 178 -7.82 16.86 -34.11
CA CYS A 178 -7.01 16.12 -33.15
C CYS A 178 -7.82 15.82 -31.87
N TYR A 179 -7.79 14.56 -31.42
CA TYR A 179 -8.49 14.09 -30.23
C TYR A 179 -7.55 13.34 -29.29
N PRO A 180 -7.73 13.47 -27.96
CA PRO A 180 -7.09 12.60 -26.98
C PRO A 180 -7.58 11.16 -27.14
N VAL A 181 -6.82 10.19 -26.63
CA VAL A 181 -7.17 8.77 -26.82
C VAL A 181 -8.39 8.37 -25.97
N SER A 182 -8.67 9.14 -24.92
CA SER A 182 -9.90 9.06 -24.12
C SER A 182 -11.17 9.25 -24.97
N HIS A 183 -11.11 9.97 -26.10
CA HIS A 183 -12.23 10.16 -27.02
C HIS A 183 -12.79 8.83 -27.57
N ILE A 184 -11.94 7.80 -27.71
CA ILE A 184 -12.39 6.46 -28.12
C ILE A 184 -13.42 5.91 -27.14
N VAL A 185 -13.20 6.14 -25.84
CA VAL A 185 -14.07 5.58 -24.81
C VAL A 185 -15.31 6.44 -24.58
N GLN A 186 -15.15 7.76 -24.66
CA GLN A 186 -16.28 8.69 -24.69
C GLN A 186 -17.24 8.36 -25.84
N HIS A 187 -16.73 7.98 -27.02
CA HIS A 187 -17.58 7.55 -28.13
C HIS A 187 -18.33 6.25 -27.82
N LEU A 188 -17.69 5.29 -27.15
CA LEU A 188 -18.32 4.00 -26.82
C LEU A 188 -19.43 4.11 -25.78
N PHE A 189 -19.28 4.99 -24.78
CA PHE A 189 -20.16 5.02 -23.60
C PHE A 189 -20.85 6.37 -23.32
N GLY A 190 -20.54 7.42 -24.08
CA GLY A 190 -21.11 8.75 -23.91
C GLY A 190 -20.82 9.35 -22.54
N ASN A 191 -21.79 10.09 -22.00
CA ASN A 191 -21.69 10.73 -20.67
C ASN A 191 -21.70 9.72 -19.50
N ASN A 192 -21.97 8.43 -19.75
CA ASN A 192 -21.90 7.37 -18.73
C ASN A 192 -20.44 6.90 -18.48
N CYS A 193 -19.46 7.59 -19.07
CA CYS A 193 -18.03 7.28 -18.94
C CYS A 193 -17.47 7.54 -17.52
N VAL A 194 -18.13 8.39 -16.72
CA VAL A 194 -17.58 8.91 -15.45
C VAL A 194 -17.37 7.84 -14.37
N ASP A 195 -18.11 6.73 -14.40
CA ASP A 195 -17.99 5.63 -13.43
C ASP A 195 -16.99 4.53 -13.85
N MET A 196 -16.61 4.49 -15.12
CA MET A 196 -15.53 3.61 -15.56
C MET A 196 -14.20 4.31 -15.34
N LYS A 197 -13.52 4.01 -14.22
CA LYS A 197 -12.09 4.31 -14.04
C LYS A 197 -11.26 3.63 -15.14
N LEU A 198 -11.19 4.29 -16.28
CA LEU A 198 -10.36 3.92 -17.40
C LEU A 198 -8.99 4.49 -17.10
N ASN A 199 -8.07 3.63 -16.65
CA ASN A 199 -6.65 3.96 -16.61
C ASN A 199 -6.11 4.02 -18.04
N ILE A 200 -6.65 4.92 -18.87
CA ILE A 200 -5.96 5.40 -20.06
C ILE A 200 -5.06 6.50 -19.53
N THR A 201 -3.93 6.11 -18.94
CA THR A 201 -2.95 7.05 -18.36
C THR A 201 -2.44 7.94 -19.48
N GLU A 202 -3.03 9.10 -19.78
CA GLU A 202 -2.37 10.05 -20.66
C GLU A 202 -1.11 10.48 -19.92
N ASP A 203 0.05 9.99 -20.37
CA ASP A 203 1.33 10.56 -19.93
C ASP A 203 1.25 12.01 -20.40
N SER A 204 1.07 12.98 -19.50
CA SER A 204 1.07 14.42 -19.79
C SER A 204 2.46 14.86 -20.27
N PRO A 205 2.62 15.87 -21.14
CA PRO A 205 3.93 16.41 -21.46
C PRO A 205 4.26 17.44 -20.40
N ALA A 206 5.50 17.43 -19.91
CA ALA A 206 6.05 18.53 -19.16
C ALA A 206 5.82 19.83 -19.95
N GLU A 207 5.01 20.73 -19.41
CA GLU A 207 4.93 22.09 -19.88
C GLU A 207 6.05 22.89 -19.21
N MET A 208 7.04 23.29 -20.02
CA MET A 208 7.76 24.53 -19.76
C MET A 208 6.77 25.66 -20.08
N THR A 209 6.08 26.17 -19.06
CA THR A 209 5.34 27.42 -19.17
C THR A 209 5.81 28.34 -18.06
N LYS A 210 6.23 29.54 -18.46
CA LYS A 210 6.64 30.62 -17.56
C LYS A 210 5.54 30.87 -16.54
N ALA A 211 5.97 31.18 -15.32
CA ALA A 211 5.15 31.46 -14.14
C ALA A 211 3.84 32.20 -14.46
N SER A 212 2.74 31.47 -14.36
CA SER A 212 1.42 31.99 -14.05
C SER A 212 0.68 30.90 -13.29
N ASP A 213 0.18 31.24 -12.10
CA ASP A 213 -0.47 30.38 -11.10
C ASP A 213 -1.12 29.12 -11.67
N ILE A 214 -0.52 27.97 -11.38
CA ILE A 214 -1.12 26.66 -11.63
C ILE A 214 -2.19 26.47 -10.56
N ASP A 215 -3.45 26.43 -10.98
CA ASP A 215 -4.57 26.13 -10.11
C ASP A 215 -4.56 24.63 -9.74
N PHE A 216 -4.01 24.34 -8.55
CA PHE A 216 -3.99 23.00 -7.97
C PHE A 216 -5.36 22.52 -7.48
N SER A 217 -6.42 23.34 -7.57
CA SER A 217 -7.72 23.03 -6.98
C SER A 217 -8.36 21.78 -7.59
N ASN A 218 -8.16 21.52 -8.89
CA ASN A 218 -8.63 20.29 -9.54
C ASN A 218 -7.86 19.03 -9.09
N LEU A 219 -6.54 19.12 -8.89
CA LEU A 219 -5.75 18.01 -8.39
C LEU A 219 -6.06 17.74 -6.91
N GLU A 220 -6.25 18.81 -6.12
CA GLU A 220 -6.64 18.71 -4.73
C GLU A 220 -8.00 18.05 -4.57
N THR A 221 -8.98 18.41 -5.40
CA THR A 221 -10.32 17.80 -5.40
C THR A 221 -10.27 16.34 -5.84
N GLU A 222 -9.53 15.99 -6.89
CA GLU A 222 -9.34 14.59 -7.28
C GLU A 222 -8.63 13.75 -6.21
N LEU A 223 -7.62 14.31 -5.53
CA LEU A 223 -6.93 13.65 -4.42
C LEU A 223 -7.85 13.49 -3.21
N ARG A 224 -8.63 14.51 -2.86
CA ARG A 224 -9.63 14.43 -1.79
C ARG A 224 -10.66 13.35 -2.10
N ASP A 225 -11.21 13.32 -3.30
CA ASP A 225 -12.18 12.30 -3.72
C ASP A 225 -11.55 10.90 -3.73
N HIS A 226 -10.27 10.79 -4.09
CA HIS A 226 -9.53 9.54 -4.02
C HIS A 226 -9.32 9.06 -2.58
N VAL A 227 -8.95 9.96 -1.67
CA VAL A 227 -8.80 9.69 -0.23
C VAL A 227 -10.14 9.27 0.37
N ILE A 228 -11.23 9.99 0.10
CA ILE A 228 -12.58 9.64 0.55
C ILE A 228 -13.00 8.25 0.03
N LYS A 229 -12.67 7.92 -1.21
CA LYS A 229 -12.94 6.60 -1.81
C LYS A 229 -12.07 5.49 -1.24
N LEU A 230 -10.87 5.82 -0.72
CA LEU A 230 -10.00 4.88 0.00
C LEU A 230 -10.46 4.67 1.45
N GLU A 231 -10.96 5.71 2.13
CA GLU A 231 -11.55 5.63 3.48
C GLU A 231 -12.82 4.77 3.53
N GLY A 232 -13.53 4.63 2.41
CA GLY A 232 -14.66 3.70 2.26
C GLY A 232 -14.25 2.22 2.18
N ARG A 233 -12.96 1.90 2.10
CA ARG A 233 -12.48 0.52 2.27
C ARG A 233 -12.33 0.24 3.76
N PRO A 234 -12.73 -0.94 4.27
CA PRO A 234 -12.43 -1.31 5.64
C PRO A 234 -10.91 -1.15 5.86
N ARG A 235 -10.55 -0.22 6.76
CA ARG A 235 -9.17 -0.01 7.24
C ARG A 235 -8.59 -1.38 7.53
N LEU A 236 -7.38 -1.65 7.03
CA LEU A 236 -6.76 -2.97 7.01
C LEU A 236 -7.05 -3.74 8.31
N TYR A 237 -8.07 -4.59 8.27
CA TYR A 237 -8.28 -5.58 9.31
C TYR A 237 -7.17 -6.59 9.09
N PHE A 238 -6.09 -6.44 9.85
CA PHE A 238 -5.06 -7.46 9.93
C PHE A 238 -5.63 -8.66 10.70
N LEU A 239 -6.51 -9.40 10.03
CA LEU A 239 -7.10 -10.65 10.51
C LEU A 239 -6.03 -11.64 10.97
N GLU A 240 -4.83 -11.56 10.37
CA GLU A 240 -3.65 -12.33 10.74
C GLU A 240 -3.19 -12.10 12.19
N PHE A 241 -3.48 -10.93 12.79
CA PHE A 241 -3.16 -10.62 14.19
C PHE A 241 -4.32 -10.86 15.15
N LEU A 242 -5.53 -11.20 14.67
CA LEU A 242 -6.69 -11.52 15.50
C LEU A 242 -6.67 -12.97 16.04
N GLY A 243 -5.81 -13.83 15.49
CA GLY A 243 -5.83 -15.28 15.74
C GLY A 243 -5.11 -15.79 16.99
N TYR A 244 -4.42 -14.94 17.76
CA TYR A 244 -3.61 -15.37 18.92
C TYR A 244 -4.10 -14.77 20.25
N HIS A 245 -5.40 -14.87 20.50
CA HIS A 245 -5.96 -14.72 21.84
C HIS A 245 -6.45 -16.08 22.33
N ASP A 246 -5.52 -16.94 22.75
CA ASP A 246 -5.85 -17.92 23.79
C ASP A 246 -5.11 -17.52 25.07
N PRO A 247 -5.77 -16.81 26.00
CA PRO A 247 -5.22 -16.45 27.31
C PRO A 247 -4.98 -17.67 28.22
N SER A 248 -5.28 -18.89 27.75
CA SER A 248 -5.61 -20.03 28.60
C SER A 248 -4.87 -21.31 28.21
N ARG A 249 -3.71 -21.25 27.54
CA ARG A 249 -2.84 -22.44 27.52
C ARG A 249 -2.00 -22.45 28.78
N PRO A 250 -2.15 -23.44 29.68
CA PRO A 250 -1.43 -23.45 30.93
C PRO A 250 0.07 -23.47 30.66
N GLN A 251 0.76 -22.63 31.42
CA GLN A 251 2.20 -22.39 31.44
C GLN A 251 2.95 -23.60 32.04
N SER A 252 2.58 -24.82 31.61
CA SER A 252 2.96 -26.09 32.25
C SER A 252 3.67 -27.07 31.30
N GLN A 253 4.12 -26.63 30.13
CA GLN A 253 5.08 -27.37 29.29
C GLN A 253 6.16 -26.45 28.68
N ALA A 254 6.53 -25.38 29.37
CA ALA A 254 7.84 -24.76 29.14
C ALA A 254 8.89 -25.64 29.85
N THR A 255 9.09 -26.86 29.35
CA THR A 255 10.38 -27.53 29.49
C THR A 255 11.40 -26.49 29.04
N GLU A 256 12.44 -26.21 29.84
CA GLU A 256 13.54 -25.31 29.46
C GLU A 256 13.98 -25.66 28.03
N MET A 257 13.49 -24.93 27.04
CA MET A 257 13.90 -25.15 25.66
C MET A 257 15.30 -24.56 25.57
N ASP A 258 16.26 -25.47 25.58
CA ASP A 258 17.65 -25.12 25.69
C ASP A 258 18.19 -24.64 24.33
N PHE A 259 18.57 -23.36 24.28
CA PHE A 259 19.25 -22.78 23.13
C PHE A 259 20.77 -22.94 23.20
N ASN A 260 21.33 -23.61 24.21
CA ASN A 260 22.77 -23.78 24.42
C ASN A 260 23.47 -24.40 23.19
N ASN A 261 22.83 -25.39 22.55
CA ASN A 261 23.39 -26.03 21.36
C ASN A 261 23.43 -25.12 20.12
N VAL A 262 22.56 -24.11 20.06
CA VAL A 262 22.48 -23.18 18.91
C VAL A 262 23.74 -22.31 18.83
N GLY A 263 24.28 -21.88 19.98
CA GLY A 263 25.53 -21.13 20.04
C GLY A 263 26.68 -21.92 19.43
N SER A 264 26.88 -23.17 19.88
CA SER A 264 27.92 -24.06 19.36
C SER A 264 27.76 -24.35 17.86
N MET A 265 26.53 -24.52 17.37
CA MET A 265 26.27 -24.70 15.93
C MET A 265 26.71 -23.49 15.12
N ILE A 266 26.41 -22.28 15.59
CA ILE A 266 26.83 -21.02 14.94
C ILE A 266 28.35 -20.89 14.93
N GLU A 267 29.01 -21.19 16.06
CA GLU A 267 30.48 -21.19 16.17
C GLU A 267 31.14 -22.20 15.23
N CYS A 268 30.50 -23.36 15.00
CA CYS A 268 30.94 -24.37 14.03
C CYS A 268 30.55 -24.05 12.58
N GLY A 269 29.90 -22.91 12.29
CA GLY A 269 29.47 -22.53 10.94
C GLY A 269 28.22 -23.26 10.42
N LEU A 270 27.52 -24.01 11.28
CA LEU A 270 26.29 -24.75 10.98
C LEU A 270 25.05 -23.84 11.08
N PHE A 271 25.01 -22.78 10.27
CA PHE A 271 23.98 -21.75 10.37
C PHE A 271 22.57 -22.27 10.03
N SER A 272 22.45 -23.21 9.08
CA SER A 272 21.15 -23.73 8.66
C SER A 272 20.51 -24.60 9.74
N GLU A 273 21.32 -25.43 10.39
CA GLU A 273 20.97 -26.30 11.51
C GLU A 273 20.60 -25.47 12.74
N ALA A 274 21.39 -24.43 13.03
CA ALA A 274 21.10 -23.47 14.08
C ALA A 274 19.73 -22.80 13.87
N LEU A 275 19.45 -22.36 12.64
CA LEU A 275 18.17 -21.72 12.28
C LEU A 275 16.99 -22.70 12.38
N ASP A 276 17.15 -23.94 11.93
CA ASP A 276 16.12 -24.97 12.06
C ASP A 276 15.85 -25.34 13.52
N SER A 277 16.89 -25.39 14.36
CA SER A 277 16.74 -25.58 15.81
C SER A 277 15.93 -24.45 16.44
N ILE A 278 16.19 -23.20 16.05
CA ILE A 278 15.38 -22.05 16.50
C ILE A 278 13.94 -22.20 15.98
N ARG A 279 13.74 -22.52 14.70
CA ARG A 279 12.41 -22.65 14.09
C ARG A 279 11.51 -23.60 14.87
N ASN A 280 12.06 -24.72 15.34
CA ASN A 280 11.32 -25.72 16.09
C ASN A 280 11.04 -25.31 17.54
N ALA A 281 11.69 -24.25 18.04
CA ALA A 281 11.57 -23.74 19.40
C ALA A 281 10.81 -22.40 19.52
N VAL A 282 10.42 -21.76 18.40
CA VAL A 282 9.63 -20.53 18.45
C VAL A 282 8.16 -20.83 18.75
N PHE A 283 7.77 -20.60 20.01
CA PHE A 283 6.39 -20.69 20.49
C PHE A 283 5.96 -19.39 21.17
N PRO A 284 4.65 -19.15 21.36
CA PRO A 284 4.17 -18.01 22.15
C PRO A 284 4.80 -17.97 23.55
N GLY A 285 5.36 -16.82 23.91
CA GLY A 285 6.05 -16.59 25.19
C GLY A 285 7.53 -16.99 25.22
N VAL A 286 8.03 -17.73 24.22
CA VAL A 286 9.44 -18.16 24.16
C VAL A 286 10.21 -17.32 23.16
N LEU A 287 11.27 -16.66 23.64
CA LEU A 287 12.13 -15.79 22.84
C LEU A 287 13.53 -16.43 22.69
N PRO A 288 13.97 -16.74 21.47
CA PRO A 288 15.35 -17.18 21.24
C PRO A 288 16.37 -16.14 21.71
N PRO A 289 17.59 -16.51 22.13
CA PRO A 289 18.60 -15.54 22.52
C PRO A 289 18.93 -14.56 21.38
N VAL A 290 18.91 -13.25 21.68
CA VAL A 290 19.24 -12.18 20.71
C VAL A 290 20.58 -12.42 20.00
N PRO A 291 21.67 -12.86 20.67
CA PRO A 291 22.95 -13.11 20.00
C PRO A 291 22.86 -14.14 18.88
N HIS A 292 22.06 -15.20 19.04
CA HIS A 292 21.93 -16.27 18.05
C HIS A 292 21.25 -15.75 16.78
N LEU A 293 20.09 -15.11 16.92
CA LEU A 293 19.39 -14.51 15.76
C LEU A 293 20.19 -13.35 15.14
N SER A 294 20.90 -12.55 15.96
CA SER A 294 21.77 -11.50 15.44
C SER A 294 22.88 -12.07 14.56
N SER A 295 23.47 -13.20 14.96
CA SER A 295 24.52 -13.87 14.18
C SER A 295 23.97 -14.45 12.86
N LEU A 296 22.74 -14.97 12.87
CA LEU A 296 22.08 -15.46 11.66
C LEU A 296 21.71 -14.32 10.69
N LEU A 297 21.27 -13.17 11.21
CA LEU A 297 21.05 -11.95 10.43
C LEU A 297 22.36 -11.39 9.87
N GLU A 298 23.44 -11.44 10.64
CA GLU A 298 24.77 -11.05 10.19
C GLU A 298 25.28 -11.96 9.05
N TYR A 299 25.12 -13.28 9.20
CA TYR A 299 25.45 -14.24 8.16
C TYR A 299 24.66 -13.98 6.86
N ALA A 300 23.37 -13.67 6.97
CA ALA A 300 22.55 -13.29 5.81
C ALA A 300 23.07 -12.02 5.11
N GLN A 301 23.50 -11.01 5.88
CA GLN A 301 24.03 -9.75 5.34
C GLN A 301 25.37 -9.88 4.61
N GLN A 302 26.14 -10.94 4.86
CA GLN A 302 27.43 -11.17 4.20
C GLN A 302 27.27 -11.61 2.74
N GLY A 303 26.06 -11.98 2.30
CA GLY A 303 25.79 -12.42 0.93
C GLY A 303 26.16 -13.89 0.64
N ASN A 304 26.74 -14.60 1.61
CA ASN A 304 27.14 -16.02 1.49
C ASN A 304 25.98 -16.99 1.72
N ALA A 305 24.85 -16.51 2.26
CA ALA A 305 23.70 -17.34 2.59
C ALA A 305 22.97 -17.86 1.34
N THR A 306 22.49 -19.11 1.41
CA THR A 306 21.69 -19.73 0.35
C THR A 306 20.27 -19.15 0.32
N SER A 307 19.60 -19.20 -0.84
CA SER A 307 18.19 -18.78 -0.96
C SER A 307 17.25 -19.56 -0.03
N VAL A 308 17.55 -20.84 0.22
CA VAL A 308 16.79 -21.70 1.16
C VAL A 308 16.95 -21.18 2.58
N PHE A 309 18.18 -20.85 3.01
CA PHE A 309 18.43 -20.27 4.32
C PHE A 309 17.69 -18.95 4.50
N LEU A 310 17.75 -18.04 3.52
CA LEU A 310 17.09 -16.74 3.59
C LEU A 310 15.57 -16.86 3.73
N ARG A 311 14.95 -17.75 2.96
CA ARG A 311 13.51 -18.06 3.07
C ARG A 311 13.15 -18.62 4.44
N ASN A 312 13.95 -19.54 4.98
CA ASN A 312 13.73 -20.09 6.31
C ASN A 312 13.88 -19.01 7.39
N LEU A 313 14.86 -18.10 7.23
CA LEU A 313 15.11 -17.01 8.17
C LEU A 313 13.92 -16.04 8.20
N GLN A 314 13.40 -15.68 7.02
CA GLN A 314 12.19 -14.88 6.89
C GLN A 314 11.01 -15.55 7.61
N GLN A 315 10.79 -16.86 7.41
CA GLN A 315 9.71 -17.59 8.07
C GLN A 315 9.86 -17.59 9.59
N VAL A 316 11.08 -17.81 10.11
CA VAL A 316 11.36 -17.77 11.55
C VAL A 316 11.09 -16.39 12.13
N MET A 317 11.55 -15.33 11.45
CA MET A 317 11.32 -13.95 11.88
C MET A 317 9.83 -13.61 11.89
N LEU A 318 9.08 -13.95 10.84
CA LEU A 318 7.64 -13.72 10.76
C LEU A 318 6.87 -14.53 11.82
N ASN A 319 7.20 -15.80 12.02
CA ASN A 319 6.60 -16.63 13.07
C ASN A 319 6.86 -16.01 14.46
N LEU A 320 8.09 -15.57 14.73
CA LEU A 320 8.46 -14.93 15.99
C LEU A 320 7.63 -13.67 16.25
N LEU A 321 7.41 -12.85 15.22
CA LEU A 321 6.56 -11.66 15.32
C LEU A 321 5.09 -12.02 15.59
N LEU A 322 4.56 -13.05 14.92
CA LEU A 322 3.17 -13.48 15.07
C LEU A 322 2.89 -14.14 16.42
N THR A 323 3.82 -14.95 16.93
CA THR A 323 3.64 -15.64 18.21
C THR A 323 4.04 -14.79 19.42
N ASN A 324 4.88 -13.77 19.22
CA ASN A 324 5.35 -12.86 20.27
C ASN A 324 5.18 -11.39 19.83
N PRO A 325 3.96 -10.90 19.57
CA PRO A 325 3.73 -9.55 19.09
C PRO A 325 4.15 -8.49 20.14
N PRO A 326 5.07 -7.57 19.81
CA PRO A 326 5.62 -6.61 20.78
C PRO A 326 4.62 -5.58 21.29
N TRP A 327 3.48 -5.44 20.61
CA TRP A 327 2.38 -4.55 20.99
C TRP A 327 1.31 -5.18 21.88
N LEU A 328 1.32 -6.52 22.08
CA LEU A 328 0.40 -7.20 23.02
C LEU A 328 1.10 -7.75 24.26
N ALA A 329 2.41 -7.95 24.19
CA ALA A 329 3.19 -8.66 25.20
C ALA A 329 3.83 -7.71 26.25
N PRO A 330 4.31 -8.21 27.40
CA PRO A 330 4.96 -7.38 28.41
C PRO A 330 6.14 -6.59 27.84
N SER A 331 6.56 -5.53 28.55
CA SER A 331 7.68 -4.67 28.13
C SER A 331 8.98 -5.42 27.75
N SER A 332 9.15 -6.67 28.21
CA SER A 332 10.24 -7.59 27.85
C SER A 332 10.30 -7.93 26.36
N VAL A 333 9.18 -8.26 25.72
CA VAL A 333 9.15 -8.63 24.28
C VAL A 333 9.50 -7.41 23.42
N LYS A 334 9.02 -6.23 23.81
CA LYS A 334 9.41 -5.00 23.12
C LYS A 334 10.89 -4.70 23.25
N LYS A 335 11.46 -4.78 24.46
CA LYS A 335 12.90 -4.65 24.70
C LYS A 335 13.71 -5.66 23.87
N TYR A 336 13.18 -6.87 23.73
CA TYR A 336 13.77 -7.91 22.91
C TYR A 336 13.86 -7.50 21.43
N PHE A 337 12.75 -7.06 20.81
CA PHE A 337 12.78 -6.58 19.42
C PHE A 337 13.64 -5.32 19.24
N THR A 338 13.69 -4.41 20.23
CA THR A 338 14.61 -3.25 20.20
C THR A 338 16.08 -3.67 20.16
N LYS A 339 16.44 -4.80 20.78
CA LYS A 339 17.81 -5.36 20.73
C LYS A 339 18.06 -6.14 19.45
N LEU A 340 17.10 -6.96 19.03
CA LEU A 340 17.22 -7.83 17.85
C LEU A 340 17.29 -7.04 16.54
N LEU A 341 16.49 -5.98 16.41
CA LEU A 341 16.34 -5.23 15.16
C LEU A 341 17.35 -4.09 14.99
N GLN A 342 18.43 -4.11 15.77
CA GLN A 342 19.58 -3.25 15.49
C GLN A 342 20.37 -3.85 14.32
N CYS A 343 21.05 -3.01 13.54
CA CYS A 343 21.97 -3.52 12.52
C CYS A 343 22.93 -4.54 13.15
N PRO A 344 23.00 -5.80 12.67
CA PRO A 344 23.69 -6.84 13.40
C PRO A 344 25.21 -6.64 13.39
N ARG A 345 25.75 -5.83 12.46
CA ARG A 345 27.17 -5.46 12.42
C ARG A 345 27.51 -4.24 13.29
N CYS A 346 26.90 -3.08 13.03
CA CYS A 346 27.29 -1.83 13.70
C CYS A 346 26.47 -1.49 14.96
N LYS A 347 25.36 -2.19 15.21
CA LYS A 347 24.46 -1.96 16.35
C LYS A 347 23.93 -0.50 16.46
N ALA A 348 23.95 0.26 15.36
CA ALA A 348 23.57 1.68 15.34
C ALA A 348 22.05 1.94 15.50
N GLY A 349 21.24 0.91 15.74
CA GLY A 349 19.80 1.01 15.91
C GLY A 349 18.98 0.49 14.71
N MET A 350 17.65 0.62 14.85
CA MET A 350 16.68 0.12 13.87
C MET A 350 16.64 0.96 12.59
N TRP A 351 16.69 2.30 12.72
CA TRP A 351 16.66 3.18 11.56
C TRP A 351 17.88 2.99 10.63
N PRO A 352 19.14 3.00 11.12
CA PRO A 352 20.29 2.75 10.24
C PRO A 352 20.29 1.37 9.58
N PHE A 353 19.65 0.37 10.22
CA PHE A 353 19.47 -0.95 9.62
C PHE A 353 18.44 -0.91 8.48
N LEU A 354 17.32 -0.23 8.70
CA LEU A 354 16.27 -0.03 7.70
C LEU A 354 16.78 0.79 6.52
N GLU A 355 17.43 1.93 6.78
CA GLU A 355 18.05 2.80 5.78
C GLU A 355 19.05 2.02 4.91
N THR A 356 19.88 1.18 5.53
CA THR A 356 20.82 0.32 4.80
C THR A 356 20.11 -0.65 3.86
N ALA A 357 19.00 -1.24 4.28
CA ALA A 357 18.22 -2.14 3.44
C ALA A 357 17.60 -1.42 2.23
N ILE A 358 17.05 -0.22 2.46
CA ILE A 358 16.47 0.62 1.39
C ILE A 358 17.56 1.06 0.41
N SER A 359 18.65 1.61 0.92
CA SER A 359 19.77 2.11 0.12
C SER A 359 20.44 1.01 -0.70
N TYR A 360 20.59 -0.19 -0.14
CA TYR A 360 21.14 -1.32 -0.89
C TYR A 360 20.23 -1.69 -2.08
N CYS A 361 18.91 -1.73 -1.89
CA CYS A 361 17.96 -1.97 -2.97
C CYS A 361 18.00 -0.85 -4.05
N LEU A 362 18.29 0.39 -3.66
CA LEU A 362 18.46 1.54 -4.58
C LEU A 362 19.84 1.61 -5.23
N SER A 363 20.76 0.69 -4.92
CA SER A 363 22.18 0.81 -5.30
C SER A 363 22.80 2.15 -4.85
N SER A 364 22.29 2.72 -3.77
CA SER A 364 22.77 3.96 -3.16
C SER A 364 23.99 3.70 -2.28
N LYS A 365 24.87 4.70 -2.16
CA LYS A 365 26.09 4.63 -1.34
C LYS A 365 25.82 4.82 0.17
N VAL A 366 24.60 5.19 0.55
CA VAL A 366 24.24 5.54 1.93
C VAL A 366 23.88 4.28 2.72
N THR A 367 24.89 3.61 3.25
CA THR A 367 24.72 2.44 4.13
C THR A 367 25.50 2.65 5.42
N CYS A 368 25.03 2.10 6.55
CA CYS A 368 25.70 2.29 7.84
C CYS A 368 27.11 1.67 7.90
N HIS A 369 27.42 0.75 6.98
CA HIS A 369 28.76 0.20 6.72
C HIS A 369 28.83 -0.35 5.28
N PRO A 370 30.04 -0.55 4.71
CA PRO A 370 30.19 -1.19 3.41
C PRO A 370 29.56 -2.59 3.36
N LEU A 371 28.81 -2.86 2.29
CA LEU A 371 28.20 -4.15 1.97
C LEU A 371 28.87 -4.79 0.75
N PRO A 372 28.77 -6.13 0.56
CA PRO A 372 29.31 -6.80 -0.62
C PRO A 372 28.77 -6.17 -1.93
N GLY A 373 29.66 -5.85 -2.86
CA GLY A 373 29.30 -5.31 -4.19
C GLY A 373 29.16 -6.41 -5.25
N PRO A 374 28.82 -6.06 -6.51
CA PRO A 374 27.56 -5.38 -6.90
C PRO A 374 26.31 -6.08 -6.31
N ALA A 375 25.12 -5.53 -6.53
CA ALA A 375 23.88 -6.03 -5.93
C ALA A 375 23.61 -7.52 -6.25
N LEU A 376 23.90 -8.41 -5.30
CA LEU A 376 23.72 -9.85 -5.47
C LEU A 376 22.21 -10.17 -5.35
N PRO A 377 21.62 -10.98 -6.25
CA PRO A 377 20.18 -11.25 -6.22
C PRO A 377 19.66 -11.81 -4.89
N THR A 378 20.44 -12.66 -4.21
CA THR A 378 20.08 -13.21 -2.89
C THR A 378 20.08 -12.15 -1.80
N LEU A 379 21.05 -11.23 -1.82
CA LEU A 379 21.15 -10.15 -0.84
C LEU A 379 20.07 -9.08 -1.07
N LEU A 380 19.74 -8.78 -2.34
CA LEU A 380 18.56 -7.97 -2.67
C LEU A 380 17.27 -8.61 -2.15
N HIS A 381 17.10 -9.92 -2.30
CA HIS A 381 15.93 -10.63 -1.78
C HIS A 381 15.86 -10.50 -0.24
N PHE A 382 16.96 -10.75 0.46
CA PHE A 382 17.06 -10.59 1.91
C PHE A 382 16.66 -9.19 2.38
N HIS A 383 17.19 -8.13 1.74
CA HIS A 383 16.85 -6.76 2.12
C HIS A 383 15.38 -6.44 1.87
N ASN A 384 14.78 -6.93 0.79
CA ASN A 384 13.33 -6.75 0.56
C ASN A 384 12.48 -7.53 1.57
N ASP A 385 12.87 -8.75 1.94
CA ASP A 385 12.17 -9.52 2.98
C ASP A 385 12.26 -8.83 4.34
N LEU A 386 13.40 -8.20 4.63
CA LEU A 386 13.59 -7.39 5.82
C LEU A 386 12.68 -6.16 5.83
N LEU A 387 12.56 -5.45 4.71
CA LEU A 387 11.61 -4.33 4.58
C LEU A 387 10.17 -4.80 4.80
N ALA A 388 9.75 -5.91 4.17
CA ALA A 388 8.42 -6.46 4.39
C ALA A 388 8.17 -6.82 5.87
N PHE A 389 9.17 -7.38 6.56
CA PHE A 389 9.10 -7.70 7.98
C PHE A 389 8.91 -6.44 8.85
N PHE A 390 9.74 -5.41 8.66
CA PHE A 390 9.64 -4.15 9.42
C PHE A 390 8.31 -3.44 9.16
N LEU A 391 7.83 -3.41 7.93
CA LEU A 391 6.52 -2.83 7.61
C LEU A 391 5.40 -3.56 8.37
N LYS A 392 5.43 -4.90 8.38
CA LYS A 392 4.45 -5.71 9.10
C LYS A 392 4.49 -5.50 10.61
N LEU A 393 5.69 -5.33 11.19
CA LEU A 393 5.89 -4.95 12.59
C LEU A 393 5.23 -3.59 12.90
N PHE A 394 5.48 -2.57 12.08
CA PHE A 394 4.93 -1.22 12.32
C PHE A 394 3.41 -1.15 12.09
N GLN A 395 2.90 -1.88 11.10
CA GLN A 395 1.47 -2.04 10.85
C GLN A 395 0.74 -2.68 12.04
N GLY A 396 1.33 -3.72 12.64
CA GLY A 396 0.78 -4.35 13.85
C GLY A 396 0.76 -3.41 15.05
N GLU A 397 1.80 -2.61 15.23
CA GLU A 397 1.86 -1.61 16.30
C GLU A 397 0.82 -0.50 16.11
N LEU A 398 0.65 0.01 14.88
CA LEU A 398 -0.41 0.98 14.54
C LEU A 398 -1.81 0.42 14.82
N HIS A 399 -2.08 -0.82 14.39
CA HIS A 399 -3.37 -1.46 14.63
C HIS A 399 -3.69 -1.60 16.13
N SER A 400 -2.68 -1.88 16.96
CA SER A 400 -2.86 -1.97 18.42
C SER A 400 -3.33 -0.65 19.03
N VAL A 401 -2.79 0.47 18.57
CA VAL A 401 -3.19 1.82 19.02
C VAL A 401 -4.62 2.12 18.60
N SER A 402 -4.98 1.83 17.33
CA SER A 402 -6.33 2.03 16.82
C SER A 402 -7.39 1.20 17.56
N THR A 403 -7.05 -0.03 17.98
CA THR A 403 -7.97 -0.94 18.70
C THR A 403 -8.23 -0.49 20.14
N VAL A 404 -7.19 -0.05 20.86
CA VAL A 404 -7.33 0.48 22.23
C VAL A 404 -8.24 1.72 22.24
N ASP A 405 -8.15 2.57 21.22
CA ASP A 405 -8.98 3.75 21.08
C ASP A 405 -10.47 3.44 20.82
N ILE A 406 -10.75 2.35 20.09
CA ILE A 406 -12.12 1.85 19.86
C ILE A 406 -12.71 1.26 21.15
N MET A 407 -11.90 0.54 21.94
CA MET A 407 -12.35 -0.04 23.20
C MET A 407 -12.62 1.02 24.29
N LEU A 408 -11.82 2.09 24.33
CA LEU A 408 -12.04 3.23 25.23
C LEU A 408 -13.33 3.99 24.91
N ALA A 409 -13.74 4.06 23.63
CA ALA A 409 -15.01 4.65 23.23
C ALA A 409 -16.25 3.85 23.71
N GLN A 410 -16.07 2.59 24.12
CA GLN A 410 -17.13 1.70 24.62
C GLN A 410 -17.21 1.63 26.15
N GLY A 411 -16.51 2.50 26.88
CA GLY A 411 -16.68 2.65 28.33
C GLY A 411 -16.12 1.51 29.20
N ARG A 412 -15.36 0.56 28.63
CA ARG A 412 -14.56 -0.37 29.44
C ARG A 412 -13.22 0.26 29.74
N GLY A 413 -12.97 0.56 31.00
CA GLY A 413 -11.68 1.07 31.47
C GLY A 413 -10.57 0.08 31.12
N VAL A 414 -9.67 0.49 30.23
CA VAL A 414 -8.42 -0.21 29.95
C VAL A 414 -7.29 0.72 30.35
N SER A 415 -6.36 0.19 31.15
CA SER A 415 -5.16 0.89 31.60
C SER A 415 -4.41 1.47 30.40
N GLN A 416 -4.09 2.76 30.45
CA GLN A 416 -3.23 3.41 29.46
C GLN A 416 -1.90 2.64 29.38
N ALA A 417 -1.72 1.82 28.35
CA ALA A 417 -0.41 1.27 28.05
C ALA A 417 0.52 2.45 27.77
N SER A 418 1.39 2.71 28.75
CA SER A 418 2.26 3.88 28.79
C SER A 418 2.97 4.07 27.46
N ALA A 419 2.95 5.31 26.97
CA ALA A 419 3.71 5.87 25.85
C ALA A 419 5.23 5.56 25.86
N SER A 420 5.75 4.93 26.91
CA SER A 420 7.15 4.58 27.09
C SER A 420 7.54 3.33 26.29
N GLY A 421 8.03 3.60 25.09
CA GLY A 421 8.59 2.62 24.17
C GLY A 421 7.57 2.22 23.10
N SER A 422 7.47 2.95 22.03
CA SER A 422 6.91 2.37 20.81
C SER A 422 8.10 2.04 19.92
N LEU A 423 8.10 0.90 19.23
CA LEU A 423 9.21 0.55 18.33
C LEU A 423 9.22 1.52 17.15
N LEU A 424 8.03 1.85 16.64
CA LEU A 424 7.81 2.87 15.63
C LEU A 424 8.32 4.25 16.11
N ASN A 425 7.92 4.72 17.29
CA ASN A 425 8.46 5.97 17.86
C ASN A 425 9.98 5.91 18.05
N GLY A 426 10.51 4.82 18.61
CA GLY A 426 11.94 4.68 18.86
C GLY A 426 12.79 4.56 17.59
N THR A 427 12.17 4.20 16.46
CA THR A 427 12.83 4.12 15.16
C THR A 427 12.86 5.49 14.47
N PHE A 428 11.72 6.19 14.46
CA PHE A 428 11.55 7.37 13.60
C PHE A 428 11.62 8.71 14.33
N TRP A 429 11.45 8.76 15.66
CA TRP A 429 11.48 10.01 16.41
C TRP A 429 12.38 9.92 17.65
N THR A 430 13.35 10.82 17.73
CA THR A 430 14.04 11.05 19.00
C THR A 430 13.06 11.65 20.01
N VAL A 431 13.43 11.65 21.29
CA VAL A 431 12.61 12.25 22.37
C VAL A 431 12.24 13.71 22.06
N TRP A 432 13.13 14.44 21.39
CA TRP A 432 12.99 15.86 21.07
C TRP A 432 12.18 16.13 19.80
N GLU A 433 12.06 15.16 18.91
CA GLU A 433 11.36 15.32 17.62
C GLU A 433 9.89 14.87 17.69
N ARG A 434 9.42 14.30 18.80
CA ARG A 434 8.08 13.68 18.90
C ARG A 434 6.92 14.63 18.56
N SER A 435 7.10 15.93 18.76
CA SER A 435 6.11 16.96 18.43
C SER A 435 6.10 17.34 16.95
N THR A 436 6.99 16.79 16.13
CA THR A 436 7.13 17.11 14.71
C THR A 436 6.99 15.86 13.85
N LEU A 437 6.10 15.89 12.85
CA LEU A 437 5.95 14.75 11.92
C LEU A 437 7.25 14.50 11.13
N LEU A 438 7.90 15.58 10.65
CA LEU A 438 9.15 15.54 9.89
C LEU A 438 10.41 15.46 10.77
N SER A 439 10.62 14.34 11.45
CA SER A 439 11.91 14.04 12.07
C SER A 439 13.01 13.85 11.03
N HIS A 440 14.27 13.78 11.48
CA HIS A 440 15.39 13.43 10.60
C HIS A 440 15.15 12.11 9.82
N ALA A 441 14.74 11.04 10.52
CA ALA A 441 14.49 9.75 9.90
C ALA A 441 13.33 9.80 8.89
N VAL A 442 12.25 10.53 9.19
CA VAL A 442 11.13 10.69 8.25
C VAL A 442 11.55 11.48 7.01
N LYS A 443 12.37 12.53 7.15
CA LYS A 443 12.93 13.28 6.02
C LYS A 443 13.84 12.42 5.13
N GLN A 444 14.64 11.54 5.73
CA GLN A 444 15.45 10.61 4.97
C GLN A 444 14.59 9.57 4.25
N LEU A 445 13.53 9.07 4.90
CA LEU A 445 12.57 8.15 4.27
C LEU A 445 11.88 8.79 3.05
N THR A 446 11.43 10.04 3.15
CA THR A 446 10.80 10.76 2.03
C THR A 446 11.77 10.99 0.87
N GLN A 447 13.04 11.29 1.16
CA GLN A 447 14.09 11.38 0.14
C GLN A 447 14.31 10.05 -0.58
N LEU A 448 14.44 8.95 0.17
CA LEU A 448 14.60 7.60 -0.38
C LEU A 448 13.37 7.15 -1.20
N LEU A 449 12.17 7.53 -0.76
CA LEU A 449 10.92 7.29 -1.49
C LEU A 449 10.92 8.00 -2.85
N VAL A 450 11.27 9.29 -2.88
CA VAL A 450 11.35 10.05 -4.13
C VAL A 450 12.44 9.48 -5.06
N GLN A 451 13.57 9.07 -4.51
CA GLN A 451 14.63 8.40 -5.27
C GLN A 451 14.13 7.07 -5.88
N ALA A 452 13.44 6.23 -5.09
CA ALA A 452 12.86 4.98 -5.56
C ALA A 452 11.84 5.21 -6.69
N ALA A 453 10.92 6.15 -6.50
CA ALA A 453 9.92 6.49 -7.50
C ALA A 453 10.53 7.03 -8.80
N THR A 454 11.63 7.78 -8.71
CA THR A 454 12.37 8.30 -9.88
C THR A 454 13.09 7.18 -10.64
N GLN A 455 13.67 6.21 -9.93
CA GLN A 455 14.33 5.06 -10.55
C GLN A 455 13.33 4.11 -11.23
N ASP A 456 12.15 3.90 -10.63
CA ASP A 456 11.06 3.10 -11.21
C ASP A 456 10.50 3.74 -12.49
N TYR A 457 10.55 5.07 -12.61
CA TYR A 457 10.14 5.78 -13.83
C TYR A 457 11.13 5.62 -14.99
N THR A 458 12.44 5.55 -14.69
CA THR A 458 13.51 5.55 -15.69
C THR A 458 13.83 4.16 -16.25
N GLU A 459 13.69 3.09 -15.46
CA GLU A 459 13.95 1.71 -15.90
C GLU A 459 12.66 0.94 -16.22
N LYS A 460 12.07 1.21 -17.41
CA LYS A 460 10.83 0.54 -17.89
C LYS A 460 10.96 -0.96 -18.23
N ASP A 461 12.13 -1.59 -18.07
CA ASP A 461 12.36 -2.96 -18.55
C ASP A 461 13.18 -3.81 -17.56
N LYS A 462 12.49 -4.38 -16.56
CA LYS A 462 12.75 -5.67 -15.90
C LYS A 462 11.70 -5.91 -14.82
N ARG A 463 10.73 -6.77 -15.14
CA ARG A 463 9.51 -7.09 -14.38
C ARG A 463 9.74 -7.88 -13.07
N GLN A 464 10.89 -7.67 -12.41
CA GLN A 464 11.29 -8.30 -11.16
C GLN A 464 12.06 -7.35 -10.22
N LYS A 465 11.92 -6.02 -10.38
CA LYS A 465 12.19 -5.10 -9.27
C LYS A 465 10.93 -5.09 -8.40
N LEU A 466 11.06 -5.60 -7.17
CA LEU A 466 10.04 -5.47 -6.13
C LEU A 466 9.72 -3.98 -6.01
N ASN A 467 8.45 -3.57 -6.07
CA ASN A 467 8.05 -2.15 -6.05
C ASN A 467 8.45 -1.52 -4.70
N LEU A 468 9.71 -1.09 -4.60
CA LEU A 468 10.30 -0.50 -3.41
C LEU A 468 9.60 0.83 -3.10
N ALA A 469 9.27 1.62 -4.12
CA ALA A 469 8.51 2.86 -3.96
C ALA A 469 7.16 2.61 -3.27
N ASP A 470 6.41 1.58 -3.67
CA ASP A 470 5.14 1.22 -3.03
C ASP A 470 5.36 0.83 -1.56
N THR A 471 6.40 0.04 -1.28
CA THR A 471 6.74 -0.37 0.09
C THR A 471 7.09 0.83 0.96
N LEU A 472 7.89 1.77 0.45
CA LEU A 472 8.26 3.00 1.14
C LEU A 472 7.07 3.95 1.35
N LEU A 473 6.13 3.98 0.40
CA LEU A 473 4.89 4.72 0.53
C LEU A 473 4.00 4.10 1.63
N ASP A 474 3.95 2.78 1.73
CA ASP A 474 3.23 2.09 2.81
C ASP A 474 3.87 2.41 4.18
N TYR A 475 5.21 2.45 4.28
CA TYR A 475 5.88 2.93 5.50
C TYR A 475 5.43 4.34 5.87
N LEU A 476 5.54 5.30 4.94
CA LEU A 476 5.15 6.68 5.19
C LEU A 476 3.69 6.80 5.62
N SER A 477 2.80 6.02 5.01
CA SER A 477 1.38 5.95 5.36
C SER A 477 1.19 5.51 6.82
N VAL A 478 1.87 4.43 7.24
CA VAL A 478 1.85 3.95 8.63
C VAL A 478 2.39 4.99 9.60
N LEU A 479 3.47 5.70 9.25
CA LEU A 479 4.07 6.74 10.10
C LEU A 479 3.17 7.95 10.29
N VAL A 480 2.61 8.46 9.19
CA VAL A 480 1.70 9.61 9.21
C VAL A 480 0.45 9.25 10.02
N GLU A 481 -0.16 8.10 9.76
CA GLU A 481 -1.35 7.68 10.49
C GLU A 481 -1.06 7.50 11.99
N PHE A 482 0.03 6.83 12.34
CA PHE A 482 0.44 6.64 13.73
C PHE A 482 0.65 7.97 14.47
N TRP A 483 1.37 8.91 13.84
CA TRP A 483 1.65 10.21 14.44
C TRP A 483 0.37 11.04 14.56
N CYS A 484 -0.48 11.07 13.53
CA CYS A 484 -1.78 11.73 13.56
C CYS A 484 -2.67 11.16 14.68
N GLN A 485 -2.85 9.84 14.79
CA GLN A 485 -3.69 9.23 15.83
C GLN A 485 -3.25 9.66 17.24
N ARG A 486 -1.94 9.76 17.46
CA ARG A 486 -1.37 10.09 18.77
C ARG A 486 -1.51 11.58 19.14
N HIS A 487 -1.38 12.48 18.16
CA HIS A 487 -1.36 13.92 18.40
C HIS A 487 -2.71 14.59 18.15
N PHE A 488 -3.62 13.98 17.38
CA PHE A 488 -4.93 14.55 17.06
C PHE A 488 -5.77 14.83 18.31
N ARG A 489 -5.73 13.93 19.30
CA ARG A 489 -6.43 14.11 20.59
C ARG A 489 -5.81 15.18 21.49
N LEU A 490 -4.52 15.48 21.29
CA LEU A 490 -3.75 16.38 22.15
C LEU A 490 -3.71 17.80 21.58
N ASN A 491 -3.60 17.95 20.25
CA ASN A 491 -3.50 19.23 19.57
C ASN A 491 -3.75 19.09 18.05
N GLN A 492 -4.96 19.40 17.60
CA GLN A 492 -5.33 19.34 16.18
C GLN A 492 -4.48 20.30 15.31
N ASN A 493 -4.21 21.51 15.80
CA ASN A 493 -3.41 22.51 15.07
C ASN A 493 -1.97 22.01 14.84
N LEU A 494 -1.42 21.25 15.79
CA LEU A 494 -0.12 20.61 15.61
C LEU A 494 -0.14 19.59 14.46
N VAL A 495 -1.22 18.81 14.37
CA VAL A 495 -1.38 17.81 13.30
C VAL A 495 -1.49 18.47 11.94
N GLU A 496 -2.33 19.50 11.83
CA GLU A 496 -2.50 20.28 10.58
C GLU A 496 -1.17 20.91 10.15
N LYS A 497 -0.43 21.51 11.09
CA LYS A 497 0.90 22.05 10.82
C LYS A 497 1.87 20.96 10.35
N GLY A 498 1.92 19.82 11.04
CA GLY A 498 2.82 18.73 10.67
C GLY A 498 2.55 18.16 9.27
N LEU A 499 1.29 18.03 8.88
CA LEU A 499 0.90 17.61 7.53
C LEU A 499 1.25 18.65 6.47
N LYS A 500 1.08 19.95 6.78
CA LYS A 500 1.52 21.05 5.92
C LYS A 500 3.03 21.03 5.71
N ASP A 501 3.79 20.91 6.79
CA ASP A 501 5.26 20.84 6.74
C ASP A 501 5.71 19.65 5.87
N LEU A 502 5.06 18.47 5.99
CA LEU A 502 5.32 17.30 5.15
C LEU A 502 5.06 17.56 3.66
N ALA A 503 3.94 18.22 3.32
CA ALA A 503 3.62 18.58 1.95
C ALA A 503 4.63 19.56 1.35
N GLU A 504 5.01 20.60 2.10
CA GLU A 504 6.06 21.54 1.72
C GLU A 504 7.40 20.83 1.51
N HIS A 505 7.75 19.88 2.39
CA HIS A 505 8.96 19.09 2.23
C HIS A 505 8.97 18.25 0.95
N PHE A 506 7.85 17.59 0.62
CA PHE A 506 7.70 16.87 -0.66
C PHE A 506 7.85 17.78 -1.88
N ALA A 507 7.28 18.99 -1.83
CA ALA A 507 7.43 19.98 -2.89
C ALA A 507 8.91 20.36 -3.09
N VAL A 508 9.67 20.52 -2.01
CA VAL A 508 11.12 20.84 -2.08
C VAL A 508 11.94 19.68 -2.66
N ILE A 509 11.77 18.46 -2.13
CA ILE A 509 12.63 17.33 -2.54
C ILE A 509 12.30 16.82 -3.95
N SER A 510 11.07 17.00 -4.43
CA SER A 510 10.67 16.64 -5.80
C SER A 510 11.26 17.60 -6.85
N GLN A 511 11.46 18.87 -6.51
CA GLN A 511 12.15 19.84 -7.38
C GLN A 511 13.65 19.55 -7.53
N GLY A 512 14.29 19.05 -6.46
CA GLY A 512 15.72 18.71 -6.45
C GLY A 512 16.08 17.44 -7.23
N ALA A 513 15.14 16.52 -7.45
CA ALA A 513 15.36 15.25 -8.15
C ALA A 513 15.49 15.39 -9.69
N VAL A 514 15.28 16.59 -10.24
CA VAL A 514 15.19 16.85 -11.69
C VAL A 514 16.50 17.40 -12.31
N LEU A 515 17.58 17.66 -11.56
CA LEU A 515 18.87 18.11 -12.14
C LEU A 515 20.06 17.21 -11.79
N PRO A 516 20.81 16.74 -12.81
CA PRO A 516 22.13 17.30 -13.00
C PRO A 516 22.43 17.59 -14.48
N ALA A 517 22.02 18.77 -14.97
CA ALA A 517 22.69 19.48 -16.06
C ALA A 517 22.24 20.93 -16.03
N CYS A 518 23.19 21.85 -16.24
CA CYS A 518 23.05 23.31 -16.25
C CYS A 518 23.16 23.99 -14.88
N THR A 519 24.41 24.16 -14.43
CA THR A 519 24.81 25.24 -13.54
C THR A 519 24.67 26.58 -14.27
N GLY A 520 23.90 27.51 -13.68
CA GLY A 520 23.81 28.90 -14.11
C GLY A 520 23.26 29.74 -12.97
N LYS A 521 24.12 30.54 -12.35
CA LYS A 521 23.86 31.45 -11.22
C LYS A 521 22.59 32.29 -11.41
N LEU A 522 21.86 32.56 -10.32
CA LEU A 522 21.49 33.91 -9.88
C LEU A 522 20.97 33.90 -8.42
N SER A 523 21.34 34.95 -7.70
CA SER A 523 21.21 35.20 -6.26
C SER A 523 19.84 35.82 -5.87
N PRO A 524 19.54 35.96 -4.56
CA PRO A 524 18.19 36.03 -4.02
C PRO A 524 17.68 37.47 -3.89
N GLU A 525 16.40 37.69 -4.17
CA GLU A 525 15.53 38.71 -3.54
C GLU A 525 14.19 38.76 -4.28
N SER A 526 13.12 38.29 -3.64
CA SER A 526 11.78 38.88 -3.77
C SER A 526 10.85 38.21 -2.77
N GLN A 527 10.43 38.99 -1.78
CA GLN A 527 9.41 38.70 -0.79
C GLN A 527 8.12 38.22 -1.47
N TRP A 528 7.59 37.07 -1.05
CA TRP A 528 6.26 36.62 -1.43
C TRP A 528 5.24 37.07 -0.39
N GLY A 529 4.30 37.91 -0.83
CA GLY A 529 3.09 38.24 -0.09
C GLY A 529 2.19 37.01 0.02
N ALA A 530 1.60 36.82 1.21
CA ALA A 530 0.69 35.74 1.53
C ALA A 530 -0.68 35.93 0.84
N PRO A 531 -1.30 34.87 0.29
CA PRO A 531 -2.74 34.84 0.07
C PRO A 531 -3.43 34.45 1.39
N GLN A 532 -4.18 35.40 1.93
CA GLN A 532 -5.21 35.15 2.94
C GLN A 532 -6.38 34.42 2.27
N ASP A 533 -6.64 33.17 2.65
CA ASP A 533 -7.98 32.59 2.86
C ASP A 533 -7.89 31.06 2.94
N TRP A 534 -7.55 30.57 4.14
CA TRP A 534 -7.88 29.23 4.62
C TRP A 534 -8.53 29.40 6.00
N THR A 535 -9.74 29.94 6.02
CA THR A 535 -10.52 30.18 7.24
C THR A 535 -11.85 29.46 7.21
N HIS A 536 -11.92 28.21 6.72
CA HIS A 536 -13.07 27.34 7.01
C HIS A 536 -12.68 25.86 7.19
N PRO A 537 -13.04 25.22 8.32
CA PRO A 537 -12.75 23.81 8.58
C PRO A 537 -13.64 22.89 7.72
N PRO A 538 -13.17 21.69 7.33
CA PRO A 538 -14.04 20.69 6.74
C PRO A 538 -15.05 20.19 7.79
N LYS A 539 -16.33 20.48 7.57
CA LYS A 539 -17.47 19.92 8.31
C LYS A 539 -17.59 18.41 8.02
N LEU A 540 -16.80 17.56 8.66
CA LEU A 540 -16.93 16.10 8.50
C LEU A 540 -16.48 15.34 9.75
N TYR A 541 -17.11 15.62 10.90
CA TYR A 541 -17.11 14.72 12.07
C TYR A 541 -18.42 14.81 12.90
N GLN A 542 -19.52 15.27 12.29
CA GLN A 542 -20.85 15.29 12.94
C GLN A 542 -21.90 14.37 12.28
N SER A 543 -21.67 13.88 11.05
CA SER A 543 -22.67 13.09 10.32
C SER A 543 -22.76 11.60 10.72
N GLY A 544 -21.92 11.12 11.64
CA GLY A 544 -22.03 9.77 12.21
C GLY A 544 -23.06 9.64 13.34
N ASN A 545 -23.58 10.74 13.89
CA ASN A 545 -24.45 10.75 15.07
C ASN A 545 -25.91 11.15 14.81
N GLN A 546 -26.27 11.46 13.56
CA GLN A 546 -27.62 11.96 13.22
C GLN A 546 -28.51 10.93 12.51
N LEU A 547 -27.95 9.84 12.00
CA LEU A 547 -28.69 8.69 11.45
C LEU A 547 -29.01 7.59 12.48
N ARG A 548 -28.77 7.83 13.79
CA ARG A 548 -29.17 6.91 14.88
C ARG A 548 -30.09 7.52 15.94
N LYS A 549 -30.57 8.76 15.73
CA LYS A 549 -31.54 9.40 16.64
C LYS A 549 -32.99 9.32 16.17
N SER A 550 -33.27 8.87 14.94
CA SER A 550 -34.63 8.70 14.41
C SER A 550 -35.23 7.30 14.62
N GLU A 551 -34.51 6.35 15.20
CA GLU A 551 -35.00 4.99 15.50
C GLU A 551 -35.13 4.70 17.02
N LEU A 552 -35.02 5.71 17.89
CA LEU A 552 -35.07 5.54 19.36
C LEU A 552 -36.15 6.36 20.08
N PHE A 553 -37.06 7.02 19.35
CA PHE A 553 -38.26 7.63 19.93
C PHE A 553 -39.50 7.24 19.14
N GLY A 554 -40.06 6.09 19.51
CA GLY A 554 -41.39 5.62 19.14
C GLY A 554 -41.97 4.81 20.28
N GLU A 555 -42.88 5.44 21.02
CA GLU A 555 -43.91 4.84 21.89
C GLU A 555 -43.48 4.04 23.13
N LYS A 556 -43.58 4.68 24.31
CA LYS A 556 -44.12 4.01 25.50
C LYS A 556 -45.25 4.83 26.12
N ASN A 557 -46.43 4.21 26.10
CA ASN A 557 -47.65 4.65 26.76
C ASN A 557 -47.54 4.57 28.29
N LYS A 558 -48.39 5.38 28.91
CA LYS A 558 -48.56 5.66 30.34
C LYS A 558 -48.99 4.46 31.19
N SER A 559 -48.42 4.38 32.39
CA SER A 559 -49.03 4.04 33.70
C SER A 559 -47.84 3.79 34.64
N GLY A 560 -47.64 4.43 35.79
CA GLY A 560 -48.56 4.83 36.83
C GLY A 560 -47.95 4.35 38.14
N GLU A 561 -47.95 5.23 39.15
CA GLU A 561 -47.76 4.98 40.58
C GLU A 561 -46.41 5.21 41.26
N ARG A 562 -46.59 5.74 42.47
CA ARG A 562 -45.68 6.42 43.41
C ARG A 562 -44.89 5.38 44.20
N GLU A 563 -43.71 5.75 44.71
CA GLU A 563 -43.49 6.00 46.14
C GLU A 563 -42.03 6.42 46.43
N HIS A 564 -41.89 7.22 47.48
CA HIS A 564 -40.68 7.82 48.06
C HIS A 564 -40.36 7.03 49.37
N PRO A 565 -39.39 7.43 50.21
CA PRO A 565 -37.93 7.51 50.09
C PRO A 565 -37.24 6.59 51.12
N GLN A 566 -35.90 6.45 51.11
CA GLN A 566 -35.20 6.30 52.39
C GLN A 566 -33.74 6.79 52.36
N ARG A 567 -33.44 7.47 53.45
CA ARG A 567 -32.28 8.28 53.82
C ARG A 567 -31.50 7.45 54.85
N PHE A 568 -30.19 7.38 54.74
CA PHE A 568 -29.33 7.09 55.89
C PHE A 568 -28.09 7.98 55.82
N GLU A 569 -28.02 8.88 56.80
CA GLU A 569 -26.91 9.78 57.07
C GLU A 569 -25.92 9.14 58.05
N GLN A 570 -24.64 9.39 57.77
CA GLN A 570 -23.53 9.79 58.67
C GLN A 570 -23.15 8.93 59.90
N SER A 571 -21.84 8.68 60.01
CA SER A 571 -21.06 9.12 61.18
C SER A 571 -19.58 9.30 60.83
N GLN A 572 -19.00 10.42 61.29
CA GLN A 572 -17.59 10.83 61.14
C GLN A 572 -16.73 10.40 62.33
N ARG A 573 -15.42 10.22 62.11
CA ARG A 573 -14.25 10.64 62.96
C ARG A 573 -12.96 10.03 62.38
N SER A 574 -11.74 10.51 62.59
CA SER A 574 -11.11 11.83 62.57
C SER A 574 -9.59 11.58 62.71
N ARG A 575 -8.79 12.13 61.77
CA ARG A 575 -7.44 12.73 61.89
C ARG A 575 -6.16 11.93 62.29
N ARG A 576 -5.12 12.15 61.44
CA ARG A 576 -3.67 12.46 61.72
C ARG A 576 -2.80 11.31 62.28
N ASP A 577 -1.51 11.11 61.98
CA ASP A 577 -0.43 11.77 61.20
C ASP A 577 0.79 10.75 61.10
N PRO A 578 1.98 11.07 60.54
CA PRO A 578 2.82 10.18 59.71
C PRO A 578 4.09 9.56 60.43
N PRO A 579 5.12 8.99 59.74
CA PRO A 579 5.98 7.90 60.25
C PRO A 579 7.29 8.34 60.94
N PRO A 580 8.06 7.42 61.57
CA PRO A 580 9.40 7.71 62.06
C PRO A 580 10.54 7.19 61.17
N GLN A 581 11.63 7.96 61.16
CA GLN A 581 13.00 7.59 60.75
C GLN A 581 13.91 7.51 62.00
N SER A 582 15.12 6.97 61.80
CA SER A 582 16.33 6.92 62.67
C SER A 582 16.39 5.69 63.60
N LEU A 583 17.53 5.00 63.84
CA LEU A 583 18.92 5.43 64.07
C LEU A 583 19.97 4.35 63.70
N GLN A 584 21.22 4.81 63.62
CA GLN A 584 22.50 4.13 63.41
C GLN A 584 22.92 3.24 64.61
N GLU A 585 23.84 2.28 64.38
CA GLU A 585 25.16 2.22 65.07
C GLU A 585 26.08 1.09 64.52
N GLU A 586 27.36 1.45 64.37
CA GLU A 586 28.58 0.67 64.10
C GLU A 586 29.08 -0.03 65.39
N PRO A 587 29.99 -1.04 65.37
CA PRO A 587 31.44 -0.74 65.34
C PRO A 587 32.41 -1.79 64.73
N SER A 588 33.53 -1.26 64.19
CA SER A 588 34.96 -1.66 64.33
C SER A 588 35.41 -3.09 63.95
N GLY A 589 36.58 -3.37 63.36
CA GLY A 589 37.76 -2.60 62.96
C GLY A 589 38.92 -3.58 62.64
N ASN A 590 39.96 -3.05 61.97
CA ASN A 590 41.35 -3.53 61.84
C ASN A 590 41.84 -4.02 60.46
N GLY A 591 42.96 -3.43 60.01
CA GLY A 591 44.05 -4.23 59.45
C GLY A 591 44.76 -3.75 58.18
N ALA A 592 45.39 -2.57 58.23
CA ALA A 592 46.73 -2.25 57.72
C ALA A 592 47.21 -2.68 56.30
N SER A 593 47.79 -1.69 55.60
CA SER A 593 49.14 -1.68 54.99
C SER A 593 49.16 -1.16 53.56
N ASP A 594 50.01 -0.15 53.36
CA ASP A 594 50.09 0.82 52.26
C ASP A 594 51.32 0.47 51.34
N PRO A 595 51.98 1.36 50.57
CA PRO A 595 51.88 1.46 49.10
C PRO A 595 53.23 1.37 48.33
N CYS A 596 53.22 1.39 46.98
CA CYS A 596 54.36 1.91 46.19
C CYS A 596 54.02 2.34 44.74
N ALA A 597 54.10 3.66 44.53
CA ALA A 597 54.72 4.45 43.45
C ALA A 597 54.71 4.01 41.96
N SER A 598 53.98 4.81 41.16
CA SER A 598 54.36 5.58 39.95
C SER A 598 55.59 5.17 39.11
N TRP A 599 55.48 5.22 37.76
CA TRP A 599 56.44 5.88 36.86
C TRP A 599 55.79 6.29 35.50
N HIS A 600 56.20 7.47 35.01
CA HIS A 600 55.86 8.19 33.76
C HIS A 600 56.21 7.39 32.46
N ARG A 601 55.95 7.80 31.20
CA ARG A 601 55.96 9.12 30.55
C ARG A 601 55.48 9.03 29.08
N ARG A 602 54.96 10.16 28.59
CA ARG A 602 54.72 10.57 27.19
C ARG A 602 55.97 10.61 26.27
N GLN A 603 55.67 10.75 24.97
CA GLN A 603 56.39 11.36 23.84
C GLN A 603 56.80 10.33 22.75
N ARG A 604 56.55 10.56 21.46
CA ARG A 604 56.42 11.82 20.68
C ARG A 604 55.21 11.82 19.76
#